data_AF-A0A1J3HN94-F1
#
_entry.id   AF-A0A1J3HN94-F1
#
_cell.length_a   1.000
_cell.length_b   1.000
_cell.length_c   1.000
_cell.angle_alpha   90.00
_cell.angle_beta   90.00
_cell.angle_gamma   90.00
#
_symmetry.space_group_name_H-M   'P 1'
#
loop_
_entity.id
_entity.type
_entity.pdbx_description
1 polymer ?
#
loop_
_entity_poly.entity_id
_entity_poly.type
_entity_poly.pdbx_seq_one_letter_code
_entity_poly.pdbx_strand_id
1 'polypeptide(L)'
;MDCNKEEASRAKQLAEEKMIAGDFVGARKLLTKAQRLFPSLENLPQMIATCDVHSSAAEKIKGLDNWFAILQVQPYADADSIKKQFRKLALLLHPDKNQFAGAEAAFKLVGEAKRLLSDPTKRSQYDIRYRS
;
A
#
# COMPACT_ATOMS: atom_id res chain seq x y z
N MET A 1 -7.04 -32.79 0.69
CA MET A 1 -7.79 -31.78 1.48
C MET A 1 -7.16 -30.40 1.20
N ASP A 2 -6.96 -30.06 -0.07
CA ASP A 2 -6.05 -28.98 -0.49
C ASP A 2 -6.76 -27.90 -1.32
N CYS A 3 -8.09 -28.01 -1.45
CA CYS A 3 -8.91 -27.14 -2.29
C CYS A 3 -8.76 -25.66 -1.90
N ASN A 4 -8.66 -25.36 -0.60
CA ASN A 4 -8.52 -23.99 -0.11
C ASN A 4 -7.14 -23.39 -0.44
N LYS A 5 -6.08 -24.21 -0.45
CA LYS A 5 -4.72 -23.78 -0.81
C LYS A 5 -4.63 -23.50 -2.31
N GLU A 6 -5.21 -24.37 -3.13
CA GLU A 6 -5.28 -24.17 -4.58
C GLU A 6 -6.13 -22.95 -4.94
N GLU A 7 -7.29 -22.76 -4.31
CA GLU A 7 -8.14 -21.59 -4.57
C GLU A 7 -7.46 -20.28 -4.16
N ALA A 8 -6.77 -20.26 -3.02
CA ALA A 8 -5.99 -19.09 -2.59
C ALA A 8 -4.83 -18.79 -3.56
N SER A 9 -4.16 -19.83 -4.08
CA SER A 9 -3.07 -19.68 -5.06
C SER A 9 -3.57 -19.13 -6.39
N ARG A 10 -4.72 -19.62 -6.89
CA ARG A 10 -5.38 -19.08 -8.09
C ARG A 10 -5.80 -17.63 -7.90
N ALA A 11 -6.38 -17.29 -6.75
CA ALA A 11 -6.77 -15.91 -6.43
C ALA A 11 -5.56 -14.97 -6.40
N LYS A 12 -4.40 -15.43 -5.90
CA LYS A 12 -3.14 -14.68 -5.92
C LYS A 12 -2.66 -14.43 -7.35
N GLN A 13 -2.64 -15.45 -8.20
CA GLN A 13 -2.25 -15.30 -9.61
C GLN A 13 -3.15 -14.30 -10.35
N LEU A 14 -4.47 -14.41 -10.15
CA LEU A 14 -5.42 -13.48 -10.75
C LEU A 14 -5.22 -12.05 -10.23
N ALA A 15 -4.86 -11.88 -8.96
CA ALA A 15 -4.52 -10.56 -8.42
C ALA A 15 -3.27 -9.97 -9.07
N GLU A 16 -2.25 -10.77 -9.35
CA GLU A 16 -1.04 -10.32 -10.04
C GLU A 16 -1.34 -9.84 -11.46
N GLU A 17 -2.15 -10.58 -12.21
CA GLU A 17 -2.62 -10.17 -13.54
C GLU A 17 -3.40 -8.84 -13.48
N LYS A 18 -4.25 -8.68 -12.45
CA LYS A 18 -4.97 -7.43 -12.20
C LYS A 18 -4.04 -6.26 -11.86
N MET A 19 -2.98 -6.50 -11.09
CA MET A 19 -1.97 -5.49 -10.79
C MET A 19 -1.22 -5.05 -12.06
N ILE A 20 -0.91 -5.98 -12.96
CA ILE A 20 -0.28 -5.67 -14.27
C ILE A 20 -1.26 -4.86 -15.16
N ALA A 21 -2.55 -5.19 -15.13
CA ALA A 21 -3.60 -4.45 -15.82
C ALA A 21 -3.89 -3.07 -15.20
N GLY A 22 -3.28 -2.72 -14.06
CA GLY A 22 -3.51 -1.46 -13.35
C GLY A 22 -4.80 -1.41 -12.50
N ASP A 23 -5.53 -2.53 -12.39
CA ASP A 23 -6.72 -2.65 -11.54
C ASP A 23 -6.36 -3.10 -10.12
N PHE A 24 -5.80 -2.16 -9.35
CA PHE A 24 -5.40 -2.40 -7.96
C PHE A 24 -6.60 -2.64 -7.02
N VAL A 25 -7.78 -2.10 -7.35
CA VAL A 25 -9.00 -2.28 -6.55
C VAL A 25 -9.50 -3.72 -6.68
N GLY A 26 -9.54 -4.25 -7.90
CA GLY A 26 -9.85 -5.65 -8.18
C GLY A 26 -8.84 -6.60 -7.54
N ALA A 27 -7.54 -6.32 -7.69
CA ALA A 27 -6.46 -7.09 -7.09
C ALA A 27 -6.60 -7.18 -5.56
N ARG A 28 -6.85 -6.06 -4.87
CA ARG A 28 -7.06 -6.05 -3.42
C ARG A 28 -8.19 -6.97 -2.96
N LYS A 29 -9.33 -6.98 -3.65
CA LYS A 29 -10.46 -7.84 -3.30
C LYS A 29 -10.09 -9.32 -3.39
N LEU A 30 -9.38 -9.70 -4.45
CA LEU A 30 -8.89 -11.07 -4.66
C LEU A 30 -7.89 -11.47 -3.57
N LEU A 31 -6.95 -10.60 -3.23
CA LEU A 31 -5.97 -10.83 -2.16
C LEU A 31 -6.63 -10.95 -0.79
N THR A 32 -7.63 -10.13 -0.50
CA THR A 32 -8.40 -10.21 0.75
C THR A 32 -9.17 -11.53 0.83
N LYS A 33 -9.73 -12.00 -0.29
CA LYS A 33 -10.37 -13.32 -0.37
C LYS A 33 -9.34 -14.43 -0.13
N ALA A 34 -8.19 -14.36 -0.78
CA ALA A 34 -7.10 -15.33 -0.60
C ALA A 34 -6.60 -15.38 0.85
N GLN A 35 -6.49 -14.22 1.52
CA GLN A 35 -6.09 -14.13 2.93
C GLN A 35 -7.10 -14.77 3.88
N ARG A 36 -8.40 -14.66 3.58
CA ARG A 36 -9.45 -15.33 4.37
C ARG A 36 -9.46 -16.85 4.18
N LEU A 37 -9.17 -17.31 2.96
CA LEU A 37 -9.13 -18.73 2.63
C LEU A 37 -7.89 -19.41 3.20
N PHE A 38 -6.72 -18.76 3.08
CA PHE A 38 -5.45 -19.30 3.53
C PHE A 38 -4.51 -18.17 3.98
N PRO A 39 -4.56 -17.76 5.26
CA PRO A 39 -3.72 -16.68 5.79
C PRO A 39 -2.22 -17.04 5.82
N SER A 40 -1.89 -18.33 5.76
CA SER A 40 -0.52 -18.86 5.64
C SER A 40 0.04 -18.79 4.22
N LEU A 41 -0.69 -18.27 3.24
CA LEU A 41 -0.18 -18.08 1.89
C LEU A 41 0.90 -16.99 1.90
N GLU A 42 2.05 -17.28 1.29
CA GLU A 42 3.17 -16.35 1.24
C GLU A 42 2.86 -15.10 0.41
N ASN A 43 3.35 -13.97 0.91
CA ASN A 43 3.39 -12.66 0.26
C ASN A 43 2.04 -11.92 0.10
N LEU A 44 0.96 -12.41 0.70
CA LEU A 44 -0.34 -11.73 0.71
C LEU A 44 -0.30 -10.29 1.29
N PRO A 45 0.24 -10.04 2.50
CA PRO A 45 0.24 -8.69 3.06
C PRO A 45 1.11 -7.72 2.23
N GLN A 46 2.15 -8.19 1.55
CA GLN A 46 2.98 -7.40 0.65
C GLN A 46 2.19 -6.95 -0.59
N MET A 47 1.43 -7.86 -1.20
CA MET A 47 0.58 -7.53 -2.35
C MET A 47 -0.55 -6.58 -1.94
N ILE A 48 -1.18 -6.81 -0.78
CA ILE A 48 -2.24 -5.93 -0.25
C ILE A 48 -1.69 -4.52 -0.01
N ALA A 49 -0.55 -4.41 0.67
CA ALA A 49 0.10 -3.13 0.92
C ALA A 49 0.44 -2.40 -0.40
N THR A 50 0.91 -3.13 -1.41
CA THR A 50 1.19 -2.55 -2.74
C THR A 50 -0.07 -2.01 -3.38
N CYS A 51 -1.15 -2.79 -3.39
CA CYS A 51 -2.44 -2.37 -3.94
C CYS A 51 -3.01 -1.16 -3.20
N ASP A 52 -2.94 -1.15 -1.86
CA ASP A 52 -3.44 -0.04 -1.06
C ASP A 52 -2.66 1.25 -1.30
N VAL A 53 -1.33 1.18 -1.41
CA VAL A 53 -0.51 2.36 -1.71
C VAL A 53 -0.85 2.94 -3.08
N HIS A 54 -1.00 2.10 -4.10
CA HIS A 54 -1.40 2.55 -5.44
C HIS A 54 -2.81 3.11 -5.48
N SER A 55 -3.75 2.46 -4.78
CA SER A 55 -5.13 2.94 -4.69
C SER A 55 -5.17 4.31 -3.99
N SER A 56 -4.47 4.47 -2.86
CA SER A 56 -4.36 5.75 -2.16
C SER A 56 -3.64 6.83 -2.98
N ALA A 57 -2.67 6.45 -3.82
CA ALA A 57 -1.98 7.39 -4.70
C ALA A 57 -2.87 7.83 -5.88
N ALA A 58 -3.79 6.99 -6.33
CA ALA A 58 -4.80 7.35 -7.31
C ALA A 58 -5.89 8.26 -6.71
N GLU A 59 -6.21 8.11 -5.42
CA GLU A 59 -7.15 8.95 -4.69
C GLU A 59 -6.54 10.32 -4.32
N LYS A 60 -6.60 11.26 -5.27
CA LYS A 60 -6.20 12.66 -5.04
C LYS A 60 -7.31 13.45 -4.37
N ILE A 61 -7.00 14.12 -3.27
CA ILE A 61 -7.95 14.99 -2.56
C ILE A 61 -7.71 16.42 -3.04
N LYS A 62 -8.72 17.01 -3.70
CA LYS A 62 -8.65 18.38 -4.26
C LYS A 62 -7.44 18.61 -5.19
N GLY A 63 -7.00 17.56 -5.90
CA GLY A 63 -5.83 17.61 -6.79
C GLY A 63 -4.47 17.49 -6.09
N LEU A 64 -4.44 17.33 -4.76
CA LEU A 64 -3.23 17.03 -3.99
C LEU A 64 -3.11 15.53 -3.70
N ASP A 65 -1.87 15.04 -3.73
CA ASP A 65 -1.55 13.66 -3.38
C ASP A 65 -1.69 13.46 -1.86
N ASN A 66 -2.48 12.46 -1.44
CA ASN A 66 -2.71 12.21 -0.03
C ASN A 66 -1.58 11.40 0.60
N TRP A 67 -0.51 12.07 1.02
CA TRP A 67 0.66 11.42 1.63
C TRP A 67 0.33 10.63 2.90
N PHE A 68 -0.70 11.02 3.66
CA PHE A 68 -1.15 10.28 4.83
C PHE A 68 -1.83 8.96 4.44
N ALA A 69 -2.71 8.98 3.43
CA ALA A 69 -3.35 7.77 2.92
C ALA A 69 -2.35 6.82 2.24
N ILE A 70 -1.35 7.35 1.54
CA ILE A 70 -0.24 6.58 0.96
C ILE A 70 0.54 5.84 2.06
N LEU A 71 0.77 6.47 3.22
CA LEU A 71 1.37 5.82 4.37
C LEU A 71 0.38 4.97 5.18
N GLN A 72 -0.88 4.87 4.78
CA GLN A 72 -1.95 4.20 5.53
C GLN A 72 -2.06 4.70 6.99
N VAL A 73 -1.86 6.00 7.19
CA VAL A 73 -2.00 6.65 8.50
C VAL A 73 -3.15 7.66 8.48
N GLN A 74 -3.65 7.97 9.67
CA GLN A 74 -4.62 9.04 9.86
C GLN A 74 -4.00 10.41 9.46
N PRO A 75 -4.81 11.35 8.92
CA PRO A 75 -4.34 12.68 8.49
C PRO A 75 -3.74 13.53 9.62
N TYR A 76 -3.92 13.11 10.88
CA TYR A 76 -3.36 13.79 12.06
C TYR A 76 -2.40 12.91 12.86
N ALA A 77 -1.88 11.83 12.27
CA ALA A 77 -0.98 10.91 12.97
C ALA A 77 0.33 11.60 13.40
N ASP A 78 0.81 11.27 14.59
CA ASP A 78 2.08 11.80 15.12
C ASP A 78 3.29 11.36 14.27
N ALA A 79 4.39 12.11 14.38
CA ALA A 79 5.64 11.78 13.68
C ALA A 79 6.14 10.36 14.01
N ASP A 80 5.95 9.90 15.26
CA ASP A 80 6.23 8.54 15.71
C ASP A 80 5.37 7.49 15.01
N SER A 81 4.06 7.72 14.92
CA SER A 81 3.13 6.83 14.23
C SER A 81 3.49 6.71 12.74
N ILE A 82 3.82 7.82 12.09
CA ILE A 82 4.30 7.87 10.71
C ILE A 82 5.61 7.08 10.56
N LYS A 83 6.57 7.25 11.49
CA LYS A 83 7.85 6.52 11.46
C LYS A 83 7.66 5.01 11.66
N LYS A 84 6.79 4.61 12.59
CA LYS A 84 6.45 3.20 12.83
C LYS A 84 5.78 2.57 11.62
N GLN A 85 4.82 3.26 11.02
CA GLN A 85 4.11 2.74 9.85
C GLN A 85 5.01 2.67 8.61
N PHE A 86 5.85 3.69 8.39
CA PHE A 86 6.86 3.66 7.33
C PHE A 86 7.79 2.45 7.45
N ARG A 87 8.29 2.15 8.66
CA ARG A 87 9.14 0.95 8.88
C ARG A 87 8.41 -0.34 8.54
N LYS A 88 7.13 -0.47 8.89
CA LYS A 88 6.31 -1.64 8.53
C LYS A 88 6.14 -1.76 7.02
N LEU A 89 5.76 -0.66 6.35
CA LEU A 89 5.56 -0.64 4.90
C LEU A 89 6.87 -0.89 4.15
N ALA A 90 8.00 -0.33 4.60
CA ALA A 90 9.30 -0.55 3.98
C ALA A 90 9.72 -2.03 4.03
N LEU A 91 9.40 -2.75 5.11
CA LEU A 91 9.66 -4.19 5.21
C LEU A 91 8.73 -5.02 4.30
N LEU A 92 7.48 -4.59 4.13
CA LEU A 92 6.49 -5.27 3.28
C LEU A 92 6.70 -4.99 1.79
N LEU A 93 7.13 -3.78 1.43
CA LEU A 93 7.34 -3.33 0.06
C LEU A 93 8.81 -3.47 -0.38
N HIS A 94 9.65 -4.13 0.43
CA HIS A 94 11.06 -4.28 0.11
C HIS A 94 11.26 -5.06 -1.20
N PRO A 95 12.04 -4.54 -2.17
CA PRO A 95 12.16 -5.13 -3.51
C PRO A 95 12.76 -6.55 -3.51
N ASP A 96 13.50 -6.90 -2.44
CA ASP A 96 14.06 -8.26 -2.26
C ASP A 96 12.99 -9.34 -2.09
N LYS A 97 11.87 -9.02 -1.43
CA LYS A 97 10.78 -9.97 -1.15
C LYS A 97 9.54 -9.72 -1.99
N ASN A 98 9.40 -8.50 -2.51
CA ASN A 98 8.23 -8.06 -3.23
C ASN A 98 8.62 -7.65 -4.66
N GLN A 99 8.61 -8.63 -5.55
CA GLN A 99 8.91 -8.46 -6.98
C GLN A 99 7.64 -8.29 -7.83
N PHE A 100 6.51 -7.90 -7.22
CA PHE A 100 5.24 -7.74 -7.93
C PHE A 100 5.17 -6.43 -8.71
N ALA A 101 4.29 -6.40 -9.71
CA ALA A 101 4.02 -5.21 -10.51
C ALA A 101 3.63 -4.02 -9.61
N GLY A 102 4.36 -2.92 -9.71
CA GLY A 102 4.11 -1.71 -8.93
C GLY A 102 4.71 -1.69 -7.52
N ALA A 103 5.39 -2.75 -7.05
CA ALA A 103 6.04 -2.75 -5.74
C ALA A 103 7.09 -1.64 -5.59
N GLU A 104 7.94 -1.47 -6.61
CA GLU A 104 8.95 -0.41 -6.64
C GLU A 104 8.33 1.00 -6.62
N ALA A 105 7.26 1.21 -7.40
CA ALA A 105 6.54 2.47 -7.43
C ALA A 105 5.89 2.79 -6.08
N ALA A 106 5.27 1.78 -5.44
CA ALA A 106 4.71 1.91 -4.10
C ALA A 106 5.79 2.25 -3.06
N PHE A 107 6.95 1.60 -3.13
CA PHE A 107 8.08 1.89 -2.24
C PHE A 107 8.59 3.33 -2.39
N LYS A 108 8.72 3.81 -3.64
CA LYS A 108 9.08 5.21 -3.94
C LYS A 108 8.07 6.19 -3.35
N LEU A 109 6.77 5.95 -3.51
CA LEU A 109 5.69 6.79 -2.96
C LEU A 109 5.76 6.86 -1.42
N VAL A 110 5.96 5.72 -0.76
CA VAL A 110 6.10 5.63 0.69
C VAL A 110 7.34 6.38 1.20
N GLY A 111 8.45 6.31 0.45
CA GLY A 111 9.67 7.09 0.72
C GLY A 111 9.45 8.60 0.64
N GLU A 112 8.81 9.06 -0.45
CA GLU A 112 8.48 10.48 -0.65
C GLU A 112 7.51 11.01 0.42
N ALA A 113 6.47 10.25 0.73
CA ALA A 113 5.52 10.58 1.79
C ALA A 113 6.24 10.79 3.13
N LYS A 114 7.14 9.87 3.49
CA LYS A 114 7.93 9.98 4.72
C LYS A 114 8.85 11.19 4.69
N ARG A 115 9.50 11.49 3.57
CA ARG A 115 10.40 12.64 3.42
C ARG A 115 9.66 13.96 3.62
N LEU A 116 8.45 14.10 3.07
CA LEU A 116 7.62 15.29 3.23
C LEU A 116 7.06 15.41 4.65
N LEU A 117 6.54 14.32 5.22
CA LEU A 117 5.89 14.33 6.53
C LEU A 117 6.87 14.33 7.71
N SER A 118 8.14 13.99 7.49
CA SER A 118 9.19 14.05 8.51
C SER A 118 9.71 15.46 8.73
N ASP A 119 9.52 16.38 7.78
CA ASP A 119 9.92 17.79 7.91
C ASP A 119 8.72 18.59 8.45
N PRO A 120 8.82 19.19 9.64
CA PRO A 120 7.72 19.92 10.26
C PRO A 120 7.25 21.12 9.40
N THR A 121 8.17 21.76 8.68
CA THR A 121 7.86 22.90 7.82
C THR A 121 7.02 22.47 6.62
N LYS A 122 7.45 21.40 5.95
CA LYS A 122 6.74 20.84 4.78
C LYS A 122 5.39 20.25 5.19
N ARG A 123 5.35 19.56 6.34
CA ARG A 123 4.11 19.02 6.90
C ARG A 123 3.09 20.12 7.19
N SER A 124 3.51 21.22 7.79
CA SER A 124 2.62 22.35 8.08
C SER A 124 2.05 22.97 6.80
N GLN A 125 2.89 23.21 5.79
CA GLN A 125 2.44 23.71 4.49
C GLN A 125 1.46 22.76 3.80
N TYR A 126 1.71 21.46 3.89
CA TYR A 126 0.82 20.44 3.35
C TYR A 126 -0.52 20.40 4.09
N ASP A 127 -0.53 20.44 5.43
CA ASP A 127 -1.77 20.44 6.23
C ASP A 127 -2.65 21.66 5.96
N ILE A 128 -2.04 22.84 5.76
CA ILE A 128 -2.75 24.06 5.35
C ILE A 128 -3.45 23.85 4.00
N ARG A 129 -2.74 23.28 3.00
CA ARG A 129 -3.33 22.98 1.68
C ARG A 129 -4.38 21.88 1.73
N TYR A 130 -4.23 20.93 2.65
CA TYR A 130 -5.17 19.81 2.81
C TYR A 130 -6.49 20.27 3.43
N ARG A 131 -6.45 21.23 4.36
CA ARG A 131 -7.63 21.77 5.06
C ARG A 131 -8.29 22.97 4.35
N SER A 132 -7.57 23.70 3.50
CA SER A 132 -8.12 24.78 2.66
C SER A 132 -9.05 24.23 1.58
#